data_AF-A0A3C1ZQC5-F1
#
_entry.id   AF-A0A3C1ZQC5-F1
#
_cell.length_a   1.000
_cell.length_b   1.000
_cell.length_c   1.000
_cell.angle_alpha   90.00
_cell.angle_beta   90.00
_cell.angle_gamma   90.00
#
_symmetry.space_group_name_H-M   'P 1'
#
loop_
_entity.id
_entity.type
_entity.pdbx_description
1 polymer ?
#
loop_
_entity_poly.entity_id
_entity_poly.type
_entity_poly.pdbx_seq_one_letter_code
_entity_poly.pdbx_strand_id
1 'polypeptide(L)'
;METTDSRLLTGILEQADQAAKKTLQEAKEQASAILKDAEKRAESEKEAERRALEHKLRQIELRLQANMTSAKRKAVLRQGDDRYQEVLSRVLSMLDAKTIAPYLPQWIAEAALGLDLKEAKVAYSNQCPVTEAQLETAAEIIKKVTGSSIILHLESKPIRGLGVVVSSLDGMVSFNNQVEIRLRRLDRVVRAMIQEHT
;
A
#
# COMPACT_ATOMS: atom_id res chain seq x y z
N MET A 1 -15.31 -24.27 -105.97
CA MET A 1 -15.23 -24.78 -104.59
C MET A 1 -14.42 -23.86 -103.66
N GLU A 2 -13.64 -22.90 -104.15
CA GLU A 2 -12.76 -22.04 -103.30
C GLU A 2 -13.47 -20.92 -102.51
N THR A 3 -14.66 -20.47 -102.92
CA THR A 3 -15.34 -19.33 -102.32
C THR A 3 -16.12 -19.66 -101.05
N THR A 4 -16.51 -20.93 -100.86
CA THR A 4 -17.26 -21.41 -99.69
C THR A 4 -16.35 -21.59 -98.47
N ASP A 5 -15.13 -22.09 -98.66
CA ASP A 5 -14.13 -22.24 -97.60
C ASP A 5 -13.67 -20.89 -97.05
N SER A 6 -13.53 -19.89 -97.92
CA SER A 6 -13.16 -18.53 -97.52
C SER A 6 -14.20 -17.88 -96.59
N ARG A 7 -15.50 -18.05 -96.85
CA ARG A 7 -16.58 -17.51 -96.00
C ARG A 7 -16.68 -18.18 -94.63
N LEU A 8 -16.49 -19.49 -94.57
CA LEU A 8 -16.47 -20.24 -93.29
C LEU A 8 -15.27 -19.87 -92.43
N LEU A 9 -14.08 -19.77 -93.03
CA LEU A 9 -12.87 -19.30 -92.35
C LEU A 9 -13.03 -17.86 -91.81
N THR A 10 -13.68 -16.98 -92.57
CA THR A 10 -13.94 -15.60 -92.14
C THR A 10 -14.88 -15.54 -90.93
N GLY A 11 -15.95 -16.35 -90.92
CA GLY A 11 -16.87 -16.43 -89.78
C GLY A 11 -16.23 -17.02 -88.51
N ILE A 12 -15.33 -18.00 -88.67
CA ILE A 12 -14.55 -18.56 -87.55
C ILE A 12 -13.58 -17.52 -86.99
N LEU A 13 -12.92 -16.74 -87.85
CA LEU A 13 -12.02 -15.66 -87.42
C LEU A 13 -12.79 -14.54 -86.70
N GLU A 14 -13.97 -14.14 -87.18
CA GLU A 14 -14.81 -13.14 -86.53
C GLU A 14 -15.32 -13.63 -85.16
N GLN A 15 -15.75 -14.90 -85.06
CA GLN A 15 -16.14 -15.48 -83.77
C GLN A 15 -14.96 -15.59 -82.80
N ALA A 16 -13.78 -15.99 -83.27
CA ALA A 16 -12.58 -16.06 -82.46
C ALA A 16 -12.14 -14.68 -81.96
N ASP A 17 -12.24 -13.64 -82.81
CA ASP A 17 -11.92 -12.25 -82.44
C ASP A 17 -12.94 -11.68 -81.45
N GLN A 18 -14.24 -11.96 -81.62
CA GLN A 18 -15.26 -11.60 -80.63
C GLN A 18 -15.05 -12.32 -79.29
N ALA A 19 -14.73 -13.62 -79.31
CA ALA A 19 -14.43 -14.38 -78.11
C ALA A 19 -13.15 -13.87 -77.39
N ALA A 20 -12.12 -13.52 -78.15
CA ALA A 20 -10.89 -12.93 -77.63
C ALA A 20 -11.15 -11.56 -76.99
N LYS A 21 -11.92 -10.69 -77.65
CA LYS A 21 -12.34 -9.38 -77.11
C LYS A 21 -13.16 -9.53 -75.83
N LYS A 22 -14.11 -10.46 -75.81
CA LYS A 22 -14.93 -10.74 -74.61
C LYS A 22 -14.06 -11.24 -73.45
N THR A 23 -13.17 -12.20 -73.70
CA THR A 23 -12.24 -12.72 -72.69
C THR A 23 -11.33 -11.61 -72.14
N LEU A 24 -10.80 -10.74 -73.01
CA LEU A 24 -9.98 -9.60 -72.60
C LEU A 24 -10.77 -8.59 -71.75
N GLN A 25 -12.03 -8.36 -72.08
CA GLN A 25 -12.89 -7.47 -71.33
C GLN A 25 -13.23 -8.05 -69.94
N GLU A 26 -13.61 -9.32 -69.87
CA GLU A 26 -13.87 -10.02 -68.61
C GLU A 26 -12.61 -10.07 -67.72
N ALA A 27 -11.43 -10.31 -68.29
CA ALA A 27 -10.17 -10.29 -67.55
C ALA A 27 -9.83 -8.90 -66.99
N LYS A 28 -10.11 -7.83 -67.76
CA LYS A 28 -9.94 -6.44 -67.29
C LYS A 28 -10.91 -6.10 -66.17
N GLU A 29 -12.17 -6.50 -66.31
CA GLU A 29 -13.19 -6.28 -65.30
C GLU A 29 -12.85 -7.03 -64.00
N GLN A 30 -12.44 -8.30 -64.09
CA GLN A 30 -11.96 -9.08 -62.94
C GLN A 30 -10.73 -8.46 -62.28
N ALA A 31 -9.72 -8.05 -63.05
CA ALA A 31 -8.54 -7.38 -62.51
C ALA A 31 -8.92 -6.09 -61.76
N SER A 32 -9.84 -5.29 -62.32
CA SER A 32 -10.32 -4.07 -61.67
C SER A 32 -11.11 -4.35 -60.39
N ALA A 33 -11.88 -5.44 -60.35
CA ALA A 33 -12.62 -5.85 -59.16
C ALA A 33 -11.67 -6.33 -58.05
N ILE A 34 -10.66 -7.12 -58.41
CA ILE A 34 -9.63 -7.59 -57.47
C ILE A 34 -8.88 -6.40 -56.86
N LEU A 35 -8.49 -5.40 -57.66
CA LEU A 35 -7.81 -4.21 -57.17
C LEU A 35 -8.70 -3.42 -56.20
N LYS A 36 -9.96 -3.17 -56.55
CA LYS A 36 -10.90 -2.45 -55.67
C LYS A 36 -11.15 -3.20 -54.36
N ASP A 37 -11.29 -4.51 -54.40
CA ASP A 37 -11.47 -5.32 -53.20
C ASP A 37 -10.22 -5.32 -52.33
N ALA A 38 -9.03 -5.39 -52.92
CA ALA A 38 -7.76 -5.31 -52.20
C ALA A 38 -7.59 -3.93 -51.54
N GLU A 39 -7.88 -2.84 -52.24
CA GLU A 39 -7.86 -1.48 -51.69
C GLU A 39 -8.84 -1.33 -50.52
N LYS A 40 -10.08 -1.81 -50.69
CA LYS A 40 -11.09 -1.75 -49.63
C LYS A 40 -10.68 -2.55 -48.40
N ARG A 41 -10.09 -3.73 -48.57
CA ARG A 41 -9.58 -4.54 -47.46
C ARG A 41 -8.42 -3.82 -46.76
N ALA A 42 -7.45 -3.32 -47.52
CA ALA A 42 -6.31 -2.59 -46.97
C ALA A 42 -6.75 -1.36 -46.15
N GLU A 43 -7.74 -0.61 -46.64
CA GLU A 43 -8.28 0.54 -45.90
C GLU A 43 -9.00 0.09 -44.61
N SER A 44 -9.81 -0.97 -44.69
CA SER A 44 -10.50 -1.52 -43.51
C SER A 44 -9.54 -2.04 -42.44
N GLU A 45 -8.43 -2.67 -42.84
CA GLU A 45 -7.39 -3.16 -41.93
C GLU A 45 -6.65 -1.99 -41.27
N LYS A 46 -6.30 -0.95 -42.05
CA LYS A 46 -5.70 0.29 -41.51
C LYS A 46 -6.61 0.95 -40.49
N GLU A 47 -7.91 1.09 -40.80
CA GLU A 47 -8.86 1.66 -39.86
C GLU A 47 -9.00 0.83 -38.58
N ALA A 48 -9.07 -0.50 -38.70
CA ALA A 48 -9.16 -1.40 -37.57
C ALA A 48 -7.92 -1.30 -36.67
N GLU A 49 -6.73 -1.28 -37.27
CA GLU A 49 -5.46 -1.14 -36.56
C GLU A 49 -5.37 0.23 -35.87
N ARG A 50 -5.76 1.31 -36.56
CA ARG A 50 -5.82 2.65 -35.99
C ARG A 50 -6.74 2.71 -34.76
N ARG A 51 -7.96 2.17 -34.86
CA ARG A 51 -8.90 2.11 -33.73
C ARG A 51 -8.35 1.29 -32.57
N ALA A 52 -7.70 0.16 -32.86
CA ALA A 52 -7.06 -0.67 -31.84
C ALA A 52 -5.91 0.07 -31.14
N LEU A 53 -5.09 0.81 -31.89
CA LEU A 53 -4.01 1.61 -31.34
C LEU A 53 -4.54 2.77 -30.48
N GLU A 54 -5.55 3.49 -30.95
CA GLU A 54 -6.21 4.57 -30.19
C GLU A 54 -6.81 4.05 -28.88
N HIS A 55 -7.38 2.85 -28.89
CA HIS A 55 -7.89 2.23 -27.67
C HIS A 55 -6.76 1.83 -26.70
N LYS A 56 -5.66 1.25 -27.22
CA LYS A 56 -4.47 0.93 -26.41
C LYS A 56 -3.86 2.18 -25.79
N LEU A 57 -3.73 3.27 -26.55
CA LEU A 57 -3.22 4.56 -26.06
C LEU A 57 -4.09 5.09 -24.93
N ARG A 58 -5.42 5.10 -25.10
CA ARG A 58 -6.35 5.49 -24.04
C ARG A 58 -6.20 4.63 -22.78
N GLN A 59 -6.02 3.33 -22.91
CA GLN A 59 -5.78 2.45 -21.76
C GLN A 59 -4.45 2.75 -21.06
N ILE A 60 -3.39 3.05 -21.83
CA ILE A 60 -2.09 3.43 -21.28
C ILE A 60 -2.20 4.74 -20.51
N GLU A 61 -2.89 5.74 -21.05
CA GLU A 61 -3.12 7.03 -20.39
C GLU A 61 -3.91 6.87 -19.09
N LEU A 62 -4.99 6.09 -19.09
CA LEU A 62 -5.77 5.81 -17.89
C LEU A 62 -4.93 5.13 -16.81
N ARG A 63 -4.10 4.15 -17.19
CA ARG A 63 -3.18 3.48 -16.27
C ARG A 63 -2.12 4.44 -15.73
N LEU A 64 -1.56 5.30 -16.59
CA LEU A 64 -0.59 6.31 -16.19
C LEU A 64 -1.19 7.27 -15.16
N GLN A 65 -2.39 7.80 -15.41
CA GLN A 65 -3.10 8.67 -14.48
C GLN A 65 -3.35 7.97 -13.13
N ALA A 66 -3.87 6.75 -13.15
CA ALA A 66 -4.10 5.98 -11.92
C ALA A 66 -2.80 5.74 -11.13
N ASN A 67 -1.72 5.39 -11.82
CA ASN A 67 -0.40 5.20 -11.21
C ASN A 67 0.14 6.50 -10.61
N MET A 68 -0.01 7.63 -11.29
CA MET A 68 0.40 8.94 -10.78
C MET A 68 -0.37 9.33 -9.53
N THR A 69 -1.69 9.16 -9.51
CA THR A 69 -2.52 9.45 -8.33
C THR A 69 -2.12 8.57 -7.15
N SER A 70 -1.90 7.29 -7.39
CA SER A 70 -1.45 6.33 -6.37
C SER A 70 -0.06 6.69 -5.82
N ALA A 71 0.89 7.00 -6.71
CA ALA A 71 2.24 7.42 -6.34
C ALA A 71 2.23 8.71 -5.52
N LYS A 72 1.43 9.72 -5.92
CA LYS A 72 1.27 10.97 -5.18
C LYS A 72 0.72 10.72 -3.77
N ARG A 73 -0.34 9.91 -3.65
CA ARG A 73 -0.92 9.55 -2.35
C ARG A 73 0.10 8.83 -1.46
N LYS A 74 0.86 7.88 -2.02
CA LYS A 74 1.91 7.16 -1.29
C LYS A 74 3.03 8.08 -0.82
N ALA A 75 3.42 9.07 -1.62
CA ALA A 75 4.42 10.05 -1.25
C ALA A 75 3.96 10.92 -0.07
N VAL A 76 2.70 11.39 -0.08
CA VAL A 76 2.12 12.18 1.01
C VAL A 76 2.06 11.37 2.31
N LEU A 77 1.61 10.11 2.25
CA LEU A 77 1.56 9.24 3.42
C LEU A 77 2.96 8.99 4.00
N ARG A 78 3.95 8.71 3.14
CA ARG A 78 5.34 8.54 3.57
C ARG A 78 5.88 9.79 4.24
N GLN A 79 5.64 10.97 3.69
CA GLN A 79 6.09 12.22 4.30
C GLN A 79 5.50 12.41 5.71
N GLY A 80 4.23 12.06 5.91
CA GLY A 80 3.60 12.08 7.23
C GLY A 80 4.24 11.07 8.20
N ASP A 81 4.51 9.86 7.74
CA ASP A 81 5.19 8.83 8.54
C ASP A 81 6.63 9.20 8.88
N ASP A 82 7.39 9.77 7.93
CA ASP A 82 8.78 10.19 8.14
C ASP A 82 8.87 11.28 9.21
N ARG A 83 7.99 12.30 9.13
CA ARG A 83 7.88 13.35 10.16
C ARG A 83 7.51 12.77 11.52
N TYR A 84 6.59 11.80 11.55
CA TYR A 84 6.20 11.12 12.78
C TYR A 84 7.39 10.39 13.43
N GLN A 85 8.16 9.63 12.63
CA GLN A 85 9.35 8.94 13.11
C GLN A 85 10.43 9.91 13.58
N GLU A 86 10.62 11.03 12.89
CA GLU A 86 11.57 12.08 13.30
C GLU A 86 11.21 12.64 14.69
N VAL A 87 9.94 13.05 14.87
CA VAL A 87 9.46 13.58 16.16
C VAL A 87 9.62 12.54 17.28
N LEU A 88 9.19 11.30 17.05
CA LEU A 88 9.33 10.23 18.03
C LEU A 88 10.79 9.97 18.41
N SER A 89 11.68 9.90 17.41
CA SER A 89 13.10 9.68 17.64
C SER A 89 13.71 10.79 18.51
N ARG A 90 13.30 12.04 18.27
CA ARG A 90 13.74 13.20 19.03
C ARG A 90 13.20 13.17 20.45
N VAL A 91 11.92 12.86 20.65
CA VAL A 91 11.32 12.71 21.98
C VAL A 91 12.03 11.61 22.77
N LEU A 92 12.23 10.44 22.17
CA LEU A 92 12.94 9.33 22.81
C LEU A 92 14.37 9.71 23.19
N SER A 93 15.08 10.47 22.35
CA SER A 93 16.44 10.94 22.64
C SER A 93 16.53 11.90 23.83
N MET A 94 15.43 12.60 24.14
CA MET A 94 15.33 13.53 25.27
C MET A 94 14.97 12.82 26.59
N LEU A 95 14.47 11.58 26.51
CA LEU A 95 14.05 10.82 27.68
C LEU A 95 15.20 9.95 28.18
N ASP A 96 15.61 10.19 29.43
CA ASP A 96 16.62 9.40 30.12
C ASP A 96 16.11 8.90 31.48
N ALA A 97 16.93 8.10 32.15
CA ALA A 97 16.59 7.54 33.45
C ALA A 97 16.31 8.62 34.50
N LYS A 98 16.99 9.77 34.45
CA LYS A 98 16.81 10.87 35.41
C LYS A 98 15.47 11.57 35.20
N THR A 99 15.07 11.74 33.95
CA THR A 99 13.80 12.36 33.58
C THR A 99 12.62 11.46 33.95
N ILE A 100 12.80 10.14 33.87
CA ILE A 100 11.71 9.17 34.10
C ILE A 100 11.59 8.75 35.56
N ALA A 101 12.71 8.62 36.29
CA ALA A 101 12.72 8.12 37.67
C ALA A 101 11.66 8.77 38.59
N PRO A 102 11.41 10.10 38.55
CA PRO A 102 10.38 10.74 39.39
C PRO A 102 8.95 10.26 39.11
N TYR A 103 8.68 9.74 37.91
CA TYR A 103 7.35 9.31 37.47
C TYR A 103 7.09 7.81 37.64
N LEU A 104 8.10 7.03 38.03
CA LEU A 104 7.98 5.59 38.19
C LEU A 104 6.88 5.18 39.21
N PRO A 105 6.73 5.83 40.38
CA PRO A 105 5.65 5.48 41.30
C PRO A 105 4.26 5.58 40.68
N GLN A 106 4.00 6.63 39.91
CA GLN A 106 2.72 6.81 39.20
C GLN A 106 2.54 5.75 38.12
N TRP A 107 3.60 5.38 37.40
CA TRP A 107 3.53 4.36 36.35
C TRP A 107 3.30 2.97 36.90
N ILE A 108 3.89 2.66 38.07
CA ILE A 108 3.64 1.42 38.80
C ILE A 108 2.18 1.40 39.28
N ALA A 109 1.71 2.52 39.85
CA ALA A 109 0.32 2.65 40.31
C ALA A 109 -0.69 2.47 39.17
N GLU A 110 -0.50 3.14 38.03
CA GLU A 110 -1.35 3.01 36.84
C GLU A 110 -1.42 1.54 36.37
N ALA A 111 -0.27 0.87 36.30
CA ALA A 111 -0.18 -0.51 35.85
C ALA A 111 -0.86 -1.48 36.83
N ALA A 112 -0.65 -1.30 38.14
CA ALA A 112 -1.28 -2.10 39.17
C ALA A 112 -2.81 -1.92 39.21
N LEU A 113 -3.29 -0.68 39.06
CA LEU A 113 -4.72 -0.37 38.95
C LEU A 113 -5.34 -1.02 37.70
N GLY A 114 -4.61 -1.03 36.58
CA GLY A 114 -5.06 -1.65 35.34
C GLY A 114 -5.16 -3.18 35.40
N LEU A 115 -4.42 -3.83 36.31
CA LEU A 115 -4.46 -5.27 36.52
C LEU A 115 -5.40 -5.72 37.65
N ASP A 116 -5.80 -4.79 38.54
CA ASP A 116 -6.66 -5.03 39.70
C ASP A 116 -6.20 -6.23 40.57
N LEU A 117 -4.92 -6.21 40.95
CA LEU A 117 -4.30 -7.28 41.74
C LEU A 117 -4.10 -6.86 43.21
N LYS A 118 -4.19 -7.82 44.13
CA LYS A 118 -3.84 -7.63 45.56
C LYS A 118 -2.34 -7.68 45.81
N GLU A 119 -1.61 -8.33 44.90
CA GLU A 119 -0.17 -8.54 45.00
C GLU A 119 0.44 -8.64 43.61
N ALA A 120 1.55 -7.94 43.37
CA ALA A 120 2.17 -7.85 42.05
C ALA A 120 3.70 -7.73 42.11
N LYS A 121 4.37 -8.14 41.04
CA LYS A 121 5.81 -7.98 40.83
C LYS A 121 6.06 -6.80 39.89
N VAL A 122 7.14 -6.06 40.15
CA VAL A 122 7.55 -4.88 39.39
C VAL A 122 8.95 -5.13 38.84
N ALA A 123 9.02 -5.30 37.52
CA ALA A 123 10.27 -5.39 36.80
C ALA A 123 10.68 -4.02 36.26
N TYR A 124 11.98 -3.74 36.31
CA TYR A 124 12.57 -2.45 35.93
C TYR A 124 13.90 -2.67 35.20
N SER A 125 14.43 -1.63 34.56
CA SER A 125 15.71 -1.72 33.86
C SER A 125 16.87 -1.30 34.75
N ASN A 126 18.04 -1.89 34.52
CA ASN A 126 19.26 -1.55 35.26
C ASN A 126 19.67 -0.08 35.08
N GLN A 127 19.23 0.57 33.99
CA GLN A 127 19.51 1.99 33.71
C GLN A 127 18.67 2.93 34.58
N CYS A 128 17.48 2.49 35.01
CA CYS A 128 16.54 3.26 35.79
C CYS A 128 15.96 2.36 36.90
N PRO A 129 16.74 2.07 37.96
CA PRO A 129 16.32 1.15 39.01
C PRO A 129 15.15 1.72 39.81
N VAL A 130 14.21 0.84 40.17
CA VAL A 130 13.12 1.17 41.09
C VAL A 130 13.59 0.93 42.52
N THR A 131 13.33 1.88 43.41
CA THR A 131 13.65 1.74 44.84
C THR A 131 12.43 1.29 45.65
N GLU A 132 12.66 0.72 46.83
CA GLU A 132 11.56 0.33 47.74
C GLU A 132 10.68 1.53 48.12
N ALA A 133 11.27 2.71 48.37
CA ALA A 133 10.51 3.94 48.63
C ALA A 133 9.56 4.32 47.48
N GLN A 134 9.93 4.03 46.22
CA GLN A 134 9.06 4.24 45.07
C GLN A 134 7.90 3.24 45.03
N LEU A 135 8.10 2.00 45.49
CA LEU A 135 7.02 1.01 45.64
C LEU A 135 6.04 1.42 46.74
N GLU A 136 6.55 1.89 47.88
CA GLU A 136 5.71 2.41 48.98
C GLU A 136 4.86 3.58 48.49
N THR A 137 5.48 4.54 47.81
CA THR A 137 4.76 5.68 47.21
C THR A 137 3.68 5.22 46.22
N ALA A 138 3.98 4.21 45.38
CA ALA A 138 3.00 3.66 44.45
C ALA A 138 1.82 2.99 45.18
N ALA A 139 2.10 2.21 46.24
CA ALA A 139 1.09 1.57 47.06
C ALA A 139 0.19 2.59 47.79
N GLU A 140 0.76 3.69 48.27
CA GLU A 140 0.01 4.80 48.86
C GLU A 140 -0.92 5.48 47.84
N ILE A 141 -0.44 5.73 46.62
CA ILE A 141 -1.25 6.28 45.52
C ILE A 141 -2.45 5.36 45.25
N ILE A 142 -2.22 4.05 45.14
CA ILE A 142 -3.28 3.06 44.89
C ILE A 142 -4.29 3.07 46.05
N LYS A 143 -3.82 2.98 47.30
CA LYS A 143 -4.69 2.98 48.48
C LYS A 143 -5.53 4.25 48.58
N LYS A 144 -4.98 5.40 48.21
CA LYS A 144 -5.72 6.67 48.18
C LYS A 144 -6.84 6.67 47.13
N VAL A 145 -6.62 6.01 45.98
CA VAL A 145 -7.59 5.97 44.86
C VAL A 145 -8.65 4.90 45.06
N THR A 146 -8.28 3.70 45.52
CA THR A 146 -9.19 2.54 45.59
C THR A 146 -9.66 2.19 47.01
N GLY A 147 -9.03 2.77 48.04
CA GLY A 147 -9.24 2.39 49.45
C GLY A 147 -8.59 1.08 49.86
N SER A 148 -8.03 0.31 48.91
CA SER A 148 -7.46 -1.02 49.15
C SER A 148 -5.93 -1.00 49.09
N SER A 149 -5.27 -1.76 49.96
CA SER A 149 -3.82 -1.93 49.93
C SER A 149 -3.41 -3.03 48.94
N ILE A 150 -2.27 -2.82 48.29
CA ILE A 150 -1.60 -3.80 47.42
C ILE A 150 -0.20 -4.10 47.98
N ILE A 151 0.28 -5.32 47.76
CA ILE A 151 1.67 -5.69 48.05
C ILE A 151 2.46 -5.68 46.74
N LEU A 152 3.53 -4.88 46.68
CA LEU A 152 4.39 -4.75 45.49
C LEU A 152 5.77 -5.34 45.79
N HIS A 153 6.25 -6.20 44.91
CA HIS A 153 7.56 -6.86 45.01
C HIS A 153 8.47 -6.43 43.87
N LEU A 154 9.75 -6.20 44.15
CA LEU A 154 10.74 -6.01 43.10
C LEU A 154 11.03 -7.35 42.41
N GLU A 155 11.00 -7.36 41.08
CA GLU A 155 11.43 -8.51 40.30
C GLU A 155 12.93 -8.45 40.04
N SER A 156 13.63 -9.57 40.29
CA SER A 156 15.09 -9.66 40.11
C SER A 156 15.52 -9.67 38.64
N LYS A 157 14.61 -10.00 37.73
CA LYS A 157 14.88 -10.07 36.29
C LYS A 157 14.66 -8.68 35.65
N PRO A 158 15.72 -8.04 35.14
CA PRO A 158 15.58 -6.72 34.56
C PRO A 158 14.92 -6.75 33.18
N ILE A 159 14.19 -5.68 32.86
CA ILE A 159 13.61 -5.44 31.54
C ILE A 159 14.56 -4.61 30.66
N ARG A 160 14.34 -4.67 29.34
CA ARG A 160 15.07 -3.88 28.35
C ARG A 160 14.34 -2.57 28.10
N GLY A 161 15.03 -1.43 28.22
CA GLY A 161 14.45 -0.10 27.98
C GLY A 161 13.91 0.57 29.25
N LEU A 162 13.58 1.86 29.15
CA LEU A 162 13.20 2.69 30.30
C LEU A 162 11.72 2.51 30.68
N GLY A 163 11.44 2.55 31.99
CA GLY A 163 10.11 2.36 32.58
C GLY A 163 10.00 1.04 33.35
N VAL A 164 8.77 0.53 33.49
CA VAL A 164 8.44 -0.61 34.35
C VAL A 164 7.47 -1.57 33.68
N VAL A 165 7.48 -2.83 34.11
CA VAL A 165 6.46 -3.82 33.80
C VAL A 165 5.92 -4.36 35.12
N VAL A 166 4.61 -4.30 35.31
CA VAL A 166 3.95 -4.88 36.48
C VAL A 166 3.28 -6.18 36.08
N SER A 167 3.44 -7.23 36.86
CA SER A 167 2.91 -8.56 36.56
C SER A 167 2.31 -9.22 37.81
N SER A 168 1.43 -10.20 37.59
CA SER A 168 0.99 -11.09 38.66
C SER A 168 2.15 -11.97 39.16
N LEU A 169 2.02 -12.54 40.36
CA LEU A 169 3.07 -13.39 40.93
C LEU A 169 3.41 -14.60 40.04
N ASP A 170 2.42 -15.16 39.35
CA ASP A 170 2.57 -16.27 38.41
C ASP A 170 2.99 -15.84 37.00
N GLY A 171 3.03 -14.52 36.73
CA GLY A 171 3.41 -13.95 35.44
C GLY A 171 2.37 -14.15 34.32
N MET A 172 1.17 -14.66 34.62
CA MET A 172 0.13 -14.89 33.61
C MET A 172 -0.42 -13.59 33.03
N VAL A 173 -0.54 -12.55 33.85
CA VAL A 173 -0.98 -11.22 33.41
C VAL A 173 0.10 -10.19 33.68
N SER A 174 0.29 -9.27 32.73
CA SER A 174 1.25 -8.19 32.87
C SER A 174 0.79 -6.93 32.16
N PHE A 175 1.21 -5.80 32.70
CA PHE A 175 0.99 -4.48 32.15
C PHE A 175 2.35 -3.84 31.89
N ASN A 176 2.69 -3.73 30.61
CA ASN A 176 3.92 -3.07 30.19
C ASN A 176 3.74 -1.55 30.18
N ASN A 177 4.50 -0.87 31.03
CA ASN A 177 4.49 0.59 31.15
C ASN A 177 5.85 1.23 30.81
N GLN A 178 6.55 0.62 29.86
CA GLN A 178 7.79 1.17 29.31
C GLN A 178 7.52 2.38 28.41
N VAL A 179 8.48 3.30 28.32
CA VAL A 179 8.37 4.55 27.54
C VAL A 179 7.90 4.28 26.12
N GLU A 180 8.55 3.34 25.42
CA GLU A 180 8.22 3.02 24.03
C GLU A 180 6.78 2.53 23.86
N ILE A 181 6.29 1.77 24.84
CA ILE A 181 4.92 1.23 24.83
C ILE A 181 3.92 2.33 25.18
N ARG A 182 4.23 3.21 26.14
CA ARG A 182 3.40 4.38 26.45
C ARG A 182 3.26 5.31 25.23
N LEU A 183 4.37 5.62 24.56
CA LEU A 183 4.36 6.43 23.34
C LEU A 183 3.56 5.76 22.22
N ARG A 184 3.69 4.45 22.05
CA ARG A 184 2.89 3.68 21.07
C ARG A 184 1.40 3.72 21.38
N ARG A 185 0.99 3.69 22.65
CA ARG A 185 -0.43 3.84 23.03
C ARG A 185 -0.97 5.23 22.68
N LEU A 186 -0.11 6.24 22.66
CA LEU A 186 -0.43 7.61 22.27
C LEU A 186 -0.23 7.87 20.77
N ASP A 187 0.13 6.87 19.96
CA ASP A 187 0.47 7.01 18.53
C ASP A 187 -0.59 7.81 17.75
N ARG A 188 -1.87 7.48 17.93
CA ARG A 188 -2.98 8.19 17.27
C ARG A 188 -3.03 9.67 17.65
N VAL A 189 -2.81 9.99 18.93
CA VAL A 189 -2.86 11.36 19.46
C VAL A 189 -1.66 12.16 18.94
N VAL A 190 -0.46 11.57 19.02
CA VAL A 190 0.78 12.19 18.54
C VAL A 190 0.71 12.45 17.04
N ARG A 191 0.18 11.49 16.25
CA ARG A 191 -0.03 11.67 14.81
C ARG A 191 -1.00 12.81 14.49
N ALA A 192 -2.11 12.91 15.22
CA ALA A 192 -3.06 14.01 15.04
C ALA A 192 -2.40 15.37 15.33
N MET A 193 -1.67 15.48 16.45
CA MET A 193 -0.94 16.71 16.81
C MET A 193 0.08 17.11 15.74
N ILE A 194 0.83 16.15 15.19
CA ILE A 194 1.80 16.43 14.11
C ILE A 194 1.07 16.90 12.86
N GLN A 195 0.00 16.23 12.45
CA GLN A 195 -0.79 16.63 11.27
C GLN A 195 -1.41 18.03 11.42
N GLU A 196 -1.82 18.44 12.62
CA GLU A 196 -2.35 19.78 12.88
C GLU A 196 -1.28 20.89 12.79
N HIS A 197 -0.01 20.56 13.02
CA HIS A 197 1.10 21.52 13.07
C HIS A 197 2.03 21.44 11.86
N THR A 198 1.68 20.69 10.81
CA THR A 198 2.44 20.62 9.55
C THR A 198 1.62 20.91 8.31
#